data_AF-A0A8T6BIJ0-F1
#
_entry.id   AF-A0A8T6BIJ0-F1
#
_cell.length_a   1.000
_cell.length_b   1.000
_cell.length_c   1.000
_cell.angle_alpha   90.00
_cell.angle_beta   90.00
_cell.angle_gamma   90.00
#
_symmetry.space_group_name_H-M   'P 1'
#
loop_
_entity.id
_entity.type
_entity.pdbx_description
1 polymer ?
#
loop_
_entity_poly.entity_id
_entity_poly.type
_entity_poly.pdbx_seq_one_letter_code
_entity_poly.pdbx_strand_id
1 'polypeptide(L)'
;MPEGPEIRRAADNLEAAIKGKPLTDVWFAFPQLKTYQSQLIGQHVTHVETRGKALLTHFSNDLTLYSHNQLYGVWRVVDTSEEPQTTRVLRVKLQTADKTILLYSASDIEMLRPEQLTTHPFLQRVGPDVLDPNLTPEVVKERLLSPRFRNRQFAGLLLDQAFLAGLGNYLRVEILWQVGLTGNHKAKDLNAAQLDALAHALLEIPR
;
A
#
# COMPACT_ATOMS: atom_id res chain seq x y z
N MET A 1 -10.24 7.74 -0.53
CA MET A 1 -8.92 7.26 -0.08
C MET A 1 -8.52 6.14 -1.02
N PRO A 2 -7.33 6.16 -1.63
CA PRO A 2 -6.84 4.99 -2.38
C PRO A 2 -6.79 3.75 -1.47
N GLU A 3 -7.28 2.61 -1.97
CA GLU A 3 -7.20 1.32 -1.27
C GLU A 3 -6.11 0.45 -1.92
N GLY A 4 -5.98 -0.81 -1.51
CA GLY A 4 -4.94 -1.71 -2.01
C GLY A 4 -4.80 -1.73 -3.53
N PRO A 5 -5.90 -1.89 -4.30
CA PRO A 5 -5.84 -1.94 -5.76
C PRO A 5 -5.31 -0.65 -6.40
N GLU A 6 -5.72 0.52 -5.92
CA GLU A 6 -5.16 1.79 -6.41
C GLU A 6 -3.69 1.96 -6.05
N ILE A 7 -3.27 1.50 -4.88
CA ILE A 7 -1.87 1.57 -4.44
C ILE A 7 -0.99 0.62 -5.27
N ARG A 8 -1.45 -0.60 -5.60
CA ARG A 8 -0.74 -1.53 -6.50
C ARG A 8 -0.62 -0.96 -7.91
N ARG A 9 -1.70 -0.44 -8.47
CA ARG A 9 -1.67 0.23 -9.78
C ARG A 9 -0.72 1.43 -9.79
N ALA A 10 -0.69 2.21 -8.71
CA ALA A 10 0.28 3.29 -8.57
C ALA A 10 1.71 2.75 -8.57
N ALA A 11 2.01 1.71 -7.78
CA ALA A 11 3.31 1.07 -7.74
C ALA A 11 3.77 0.57 -9.11
N ASP A 12 2.88 -0.07 -9.88
CA ASP A 12 3.19 -0.56 -11.24
C ASP A 12 3.56 0.60 -12.19
N ASN A 13 2.82 1.71 -12.13
CA ASN A 13 3.13 2.91 -12.91
C ASN A 13 4.47 3.54 -12.51
N LEU A 14 4.81 3.53 -11.22
CA LEU A 14 6.10 4.02 -10.72
C LEU A 14 7.25 3.12 -11.20
N GLU A 15 7.08 1.81 -11.14
CA GLU A 15 8.06 0.86 -11.66
C GLU A 15 8.28 1.06 -13.15
N ALA A 16 7.20 1.09 -13.95
CA ALA A 16 7.28 1.32 -15.38
C ALA A 16 8.02 2.63 -15.73
N ALA A 17 7.90 3.65 -14.89
CA ALA A 17 8.54 4.94 -15.10
C ALA A 17 10.05 4.92 -14.84
N ILE A 18 10.50 4.37 -13.69
CA ILE A 18 11.87 4.61 -13.19
C ILE A 18 12.63 3.38 -12.69
N LYS A 19 12.04 2.17 -12.69
CA LYS A 19 12.72 0.95 -12.23
C LYS A 19 13.98 0.66 -13.05
N GLY A 20 15.07 0.34 -12.36
CA GLY A 20 16.37 0.05 -12.97
C GLY A 20 17.08 1.25 -13.60
N LYS A 21 16.46 2.44 -13.61
CA LYS A 21 17.05 3.65 -14.20
C LYS A 21 17.83 4.44 -13.15
N PRO A 22 19.06 4.90 -13.44
CA PRO A 22 19.82 5.73 -12.52
C PRO A 22 19.09 7.05 -12.20
N LEU A 23 19.05 7.40 -10.92
CA LEU A 23 18.49 8.65 -10.43
C LEU A 23 19.48 9.78 -10.70
N THR A 24 19.05 10.75 -11.52
CA THR A 24 19.83 11.94 -11.88
C THR A 24 19.55 13.11 -10.94
N ASP A 25 18.38 13.13 -10.30
CA ASP A 25 18.06 14.09 -9.25
C ASP A 25 17.09 13.45 -8.22
N VAL A 26 17.27 13.83 -6.96
CA VAL A 26 16.49 13.33 -5.81
C VAL A 26 16.22 14.49 -4.86
N TRP A 27 14.95 14.70 -4.55
CA TRP A 27 14.55 15.75 -3.63
C TRP A 27 13.47 15.28 -2.66
N PHE A 28 13.63 15.68 -1.40
CA PHE A 28 12.65 15.44 -0.34
C PHE A 28 12.27 16.76 0.32
N ALA A 29 10.99 16.95 0.65
CA ALA A 29 10.55 18.15 1.35
C ALA A 29 11.01 18.18 2.82
N PHE A 30 11.08 17.01 3.46
CA PHE A 30 11.31 16.92 4.91
C PHE A 30 12.80 17.07 5.28
N PRO A 31 13.14 17.92 6.27
CA PRO A 31 14.53 18.16 6.67
C PRO A 31 15.31 16.89 6.99
N GLN A 32 14.71 15.95 7.73
CA GLN A 32 15.33 14.69 8.11
C GLN A 32 15.61 13.74 6.93
N LEU A 33 14.98 13.96 5.78
CA LEU A 33 15.19 13.17 4.56
C LEU A 33 16.23 13.80 3.62
N LYS A 34 16.62 15.06 3.85
CA LYS A 34 17.58 15.77 2.99
C LYS A 34 18.93 15.06 2.90
N THR A 35 19.35 14.39 3.97
CA THR A 35 20.63 13.65 4.00
C THR A 35 20.73 12.53 2.98
N TYR A 36 19.59 11.99 2.52
CA TYR A 36 19.57 10.88 1.55
C TYR A 36 19.63 11.34 0.09
N GLN A 37 19.44 12.63 -0.18
CA GLN A 37 19.35 13.15 -1.56
C GLN A 37 20.63 12.83 -2.35
N SER A 38 21.79 13.23 -1.84
CA SER A 38 23.08 12.97 -2.50
C SER A 38 23.46 11.49 -2.50
N GLN A 39 23.08 10.74 -1.46
CA GLN A 39 23.33 9.30 -1.37
C GLN A 39 22.58 8.48 -2.43
N LEU A 40 21.43 8.97 -2.89
CA LEU A 40 20.59 8.29 -3.88
C LEU A 40 20.91 8.69 -5.33
N ILE A 41 21.70 9.74 -5.57
CA ILE A 41 22.15 10.08 -6.93
C ILE A 41 23.00 8.94 -7.49
N GLY A 42 22.70 8.53 -8.73
CA GLY A 42 23.33 7.40 -9.41
C GLY A 42 22.82 6.02 -8.98
N GLN A 43 22.10 5.92 -7.84
CA GLN A 43 21.37 4.72 -7.46
C GLN A 43 20.11 4.58 -8.31
N HIS A 44 19.44 3.43 -8.26
CA HIS A 44 18.18 3.20 -8.97
C HIS A 44 17.14 2.54 -8.07
N VAL A 45 15.87 2.67 -8.45
CA VAL A 45 14.79 1.90 -7.81
C VAL A 45 14.86 0.46 -8.32
N THR A 46 14.97 -0.50 -7.41
CA THR A 46 15.02 -1.94 -7.75
C THR A 46 13.62 -2.48 -8.00
N HIS A 47 12.67 -2.15 -7.14
CA HIS A 47 11.25 -2.47 -7.27
C HIS A 47 10.40 -1.61 -6.33
N VAL A 48 9.09 -1.62 -6.55
CA VAL A 48 8.10 -0.97 -5.69
C VAL A 48 7.15 -2.01 -5.12
N GLU A 49 7.33 -2.30 -3.83
CA GLU A 49 6.50 -3.22 -3.07
C GLU A 49 5.31 -2.48 -2.46
N THR A 50 4.18 -3.17 -2.33
CA THR A 50 2.99 -2.67 -1.67
C THR A 50 2.65 -3.56 -0.49
N ARG A 51 2.36 -2.96 0.66
CA ARG A 51 1.81 -3.67 1.83
C ARG A 51 0.52 -2.98 2.27
N GLY A 52 -0.60 -3.53 1.83
CA GLY A 52 -1.91 -2.92 1.95
C GLY A 52 -1.96 -1.56 1.25
N LYS A 53 -1.95 -0.49 2.05
CA LYS A 53 -2.02 0.90 1.54
C LYS A 53 -0.70 1.66 1.65
N ALA A 54 0.34 1.00 2.14
CA ALA A 54 1.71 1.52 2.13
C ALA A 54 2.43 1.13 0.85
N LEU A 55 3.33 2.00 0.41
CA LEU A 55 4.20 1.81 -0.73
C LEU A 55 5.65 1.88 -0.26
N LEU A 56 6.42 0.85 -0.62
CA LEU A 56 7.82 0.67 -0.28
C LEU A 56 8.66 0.74 -1.56
N THR A 57 9.31 1.89 -1.78
CA THR A 57 10.21 2.08 -2.92
C THR A 57 11.61 1.66 -2.53
N HIS A 58 12.05 0.51 -3.03
CA HIS A 58 13.35 -0.08 -2.72
C HIS A 58 14.43 0.48 -3.66
N PHE A 59 15.56 0.92 -3.11
CA PHE A 59 16.70 1.43 -3.86
C PHE A 59 17.84 0.40 -3.91
N SER A 60 18.76 0.57 -4.86
CA SER A 60 19.90 -0.33 -5.08
C SER A 60 20.98 -0.29 -4.00
N ASN A 61 20.86 0.60 -3.02
CA ASN A 61 21.78 0.75 -1.88
C ASN A 61 21.14 0.31 -0.55
N ASP A 62 20.20 -0.64 -0.60
CA ASP A 62 19.47 -1.24 0.53
C ASP A 62 18.56 -0.28 1.32
N LEU A 63 18.44 0.98 0.91
CA LEU A 63 17.45 1.89 1.47
C LEU A 63 16.07 1.62 0.88
N THR A 64 15.04 1.87 1.69
CA THR A 64 13.64 1.80 1.26
C THR A 64 12.92 3.07 1.68
N LEU A 65 12.32 3.78 0.72
CA LEU A 65 11.40 4.87 1.04
C LEU A 65 10.02 4.27 1.35
N TYR A 66 9.60 4.35 2.61
CA TYR A 66 8.22 4.11 2.98
C TYR A 66 7.40 5.38 2.73
N SER A 67 6.25 5.20 2.10
CA SER A 67 5.24 6.25 1.97
C SER A 67 3.84 5.70 2.14
N HIS A 68 2.99 6.45 2.85
CA HIS A 68 1.58 6.13 2.97
C HIS A 68 0.75 7.36 2.55
N ASN A 69 -0.06 7.19 1.50
CA ASN A 69 -0.81 8.31 0.91
C ASN A 69 -1.88 8.89 1.84
N GLN A 70 -2.33 8.11 2.84
CA GLN A 70 -3.44 8.47 3.70
C GLN A 70 -4.63 8.90 2.80
N LEU A 71 -5.30 10.00 3.13
CA LEU A 71 -6.46 10.48 2.37
C LEU A 71 -6.11 11.27 1.10
N TYR A 72 -4.96 11.94 1.06
CA TYR A 72 -4.69 13.02 0.08
C TYR A 72 -3.42 12.83 -0.74
N GLY A 73 -2.53 11.93 -0.32
CA GLY A 73 -1.28 11.63 -1.00
C GLY A 73 -1.53 11.07 -2.40
N VAL A 74 -0.74 11.52 -3.36
CA VAL A 74 -0.84 11.05 -4.74
C VAL A 74 0.51 11.09 -5.42
N TRP A 75 0.84 9.98 -6.09
CA TRP A 75 1.99 9.90 -6.98
C TRP A 75 1.62 10.34 -8.39
N ARG A 76 2.53 11.04 -9.06
CA ARG A 76 2.43 11.41 -10.48
C ARG A 76 3.69 10.98 -11.22
N VAL A 77 3.52 10.55 -12.45
CA VAL A 77 4.61 10.28 -13.40
C VAL A 77 4.57 11.37 -14.46
N VAL A 78 5.73 11.95 -14.77
CA VAL A 78 5.88 13.01 -15.77
C VAL A 78 7.16 12.81 -16.57
N ASP A 79 7.27 13.48 -17.71
CA ASP A 79 8.56 13.59 -18.40
C ASP A 79 9.52 14.48 -17.59
N THR A 80 10.82 14.16 -17.61
CA THR A 80 11.81 14.88 -16.79
C THR A 80 11.87 16.39 -17.07
N SER A 81 11.52 16.82 -18.27
CA SER A 81 11.44 18.23 -18.67
C SER A 81 10.18 18.96 -18.21
N GLU A 82 9.21 18.26 -17.62
CA GLU A 82 7.91 18.82 -17.27
C GLU A 82 7.81 19.17 -15.78
N GLU A 83 7.23 20.34 -15.51
CA GLU A 83 6.80 20.75 -14.17
C GLU A 83 5.27 20.85 -14.11
N PRO A 84 4.59 19.96 -13.38
CA PRO A 84 3.14 19.99 -13.29
C PRO A 84 2.63 21.25 -12.59
N GLN A 85 1.68 21.93 -13.24
CA GLN A 85 0.92 22.99 -12.59
C GLN A 85 -0.08 22.36 -11.60
N THR A 86 0.19 22.52 -10.31
CA THR A 86 -0.70 22.03 -9.24
C THR A 86 -0.56 22.87 -7.98
N THR A 87 -1.67 23.02 -7.24
CA THR A 87 -1.70 23.64 -5.91
C THR A 87 -1.26 22.69 -4.80
N ARG A 88 -0.98 21.43 -5.13
CA ARG A 88 -0.54 20.42 -4.15
C ARG A 88 0.91 20.64 -3.76
N VAL A 89 1.20 20.41 -2.49
CA VAL A 89 2.56 20.50 -1.93
C VAL A 89 3.37 19.27 -2.36
N LEU A 90 4.48 19.49 -3.06
CA LEU A 90 5.43 18.42 -3.42
C LEU A 90 6.16 17.91 -2.17
N ARG A 91 6.34 16.59 -2.07
CA ARG A 91 6.96 15.91 -0.93
C ARG A 91 8.18 15.09 -1.31
N VAL A 92 8.13 14.41 -2.46
CA VAL A 92 9.24 13.60 -2.98
C VAL A 92 9.34 13.82 -4.48
N LYS A 93 10.57 13.93 -4.98
CA LYS A 93 10.91 13.85 -6.40
C LYS A 93 12.02 12.82 -6.59
N LEU A 94 11.78 11.85 -7.46
CA LEU A 94 12.78 10.88 -7.92
C LEU A 94 12.84 10.98 -9.44
N GLN A 95 13.94 11.48 -9.96
CA GLN A 95 14.10 11.85 -11.36
C GLN A 95 15.16 10.97 -12.02
N THR A 96 14.86 10.52 -13.24
CA THR A 96 15.76 9.79 -14.13
C THR A 96 15.98 10.62 -15.40
N ALA A 97 16.71 10.09 -16.38
CA ALA A 97 16.98 10.81 -17.62
C ALA A 97 15.70 11.20 -18.39
N ASP A 98 14.70 10.32 -18.44
CA ASP A 98 13.48 10.51 -19.25
C ASP A 98 12.20 10.70 -18.41
N LYS A 99 12.10 10.08 -17.24
CA LYS A 99 10.91 10.16 -16.38
C LYS A 99 11.22 10.66 -14.98
N THR A 100 10.26 11.37 -14.41
CA THR A 100 10.26 11.78 -13.00
C THR A 100 8.99 11.31 -12.32
N ILE A 101 9.13 10.80 -11.08
CA ILE A 101 8.00 10.51 -10.21
C ILE A 101 7.93 11.50 -9.05
N LEU A 102 6.73 11.97 -8.77
CA LEU A 102 6.45 13.05 -7.83
C LEU A 102 5.40 12.62 -6.83
N LEU A 103 5.73 12.60 -5.53
CA LEU A 103 4.75 12.40 -4.46
C LEU A 103 4.27 13.76 -3.96
N TYR A 104 2.96 13.97 -4.00
CA TYR A 104 2.30 15.17 -3.50
C TYR A 104 1.48 14.90 -2.25
N SER A 105 1.38 15.89 -1.38
CA SER A 105 0.46 15.99 -0.23
C SER A 105 0.62 14.95 0.89
N ALA A 106 1.25 13.81 0.66
CA ALA A 106 1.47 12.80 1.71
C ALA A 106 2.27 13.39 2.90
N SER A 107 1.93 12.95 4.10
CA SER A 107 2.59 13.37 5.35
C SER A 107 3.40 12.26 5.99
N ASP A 108 3.07 11.02 5.68
CA ASP A 108 3.66 9.83 6.27
C ASP A 108 4.70 9.26 5.30
N ILE A 109 5.94 9.73 5.46
CA ILE A 109 7.07 9.43 4.57
C ILE A 109 8.34 9.32 5.43
N GLU A 110 9.04 8.21 5.28
CA GLU A 110 10.28 7.96 6.00
C GLU A 110 11.25 7.11 5.15
N MET A 111 12.54 7.24 5.45
CA MET A 111 13.56 6.37 4.87
C MET A 111 13.87 5.26 5.87
N LEU A 112 13.75 4.02 5.41
CA LEU A 112 13.98 2.81 6.18
C LEU A 112 15.25 2.11 5.72
N ARG A 113 16.02 1.62 6.69
CA ARG A 113 17.05 0.61 6.49
C ARG A 113 16.45 -0.79 6.56
N PRO A 114 17.13 -1.83 6.06
CA PRO A 114 16.59 -3.20 5.99
C PRO A 114 16.04 -3.71 7.33
N GLU A 115 16.76 -3.46 8.43
CA GLU A 115 16.33 -3.89 9.76
C GLU A 115 15.04 -3.21 10.22
N GLN A 116 14.79 -1.97 9.77
CA GLN A 116 13.62 -1.19 10.14
C GLN A 116 12.34 -1.68 9.45
N LEU A 117 12.44 -2.40 8.33
CA LEU A 117 11.28 -2.96 7.62
C LEU A 117 10.49 -3.94 8.51
N THR A 118 11.17 -4.68 9.38
CA THR A 118 10.55 -5.65 10.30
C THR A 118 10.04 -5.03 11.60
N THR A 119 10.54 -3.86 11.98
CA THR A 119 10.19 -3.18 13.24
C THR A 119 9.29 -1.97 13.04
N HIS A 120 9.07 -1.54 11.80
CA HIS A 120 8.22 -0.38 11.51
C HIS A 120 6.78 -0.64 12.01
N PRO A 121 6.19 0.23 12.85
CA PRO A 121 4.92 -0.06 13.54
C PRO A 121 3.77 -0.46 12.61
N PHE A 122 3.67 0.18 11.44
CA PHE A 122 2.65 -0.18 10.45
C PHE A 122 2.94 -1.55 9.81
N LEU A 123 4.20 -1.79 9.40
CA LEU A 123 4.59 -3.02 8.71
C LEU A 123 4.60 -4.25 9.64
N GLN A 124 4.78 -4.06 10.94
CA GLN A 124 4.66 -5.12 11.94
C GLN A 124 3.20 -5.50 12.20
N ARG A 125 2.30 -4.51 12.15
CA ARG A 125 0.89 -4.71 12.49
C ARG A 125 0.05 -5.21 11.32
N VAL A 126 0.45 -4.90 10.10
CA VAL A 126 -0.31 -5.22 8.88
C VAL A 126 -0.52 -6.74 8.74
N GLY A 127 -1.74 -7.14 8.40
CA GLY A 127 -2.09 -8.52 8.09
C GLY A 127 -1.63 -8.92 6.68
N PRO A 128 -1.99 -10.14 6.24
CA PRO A 128 -1.79 -10.56 4.86
C PRO A 128 -2.45 -9.60 3.86
N ASP A 129 -1.83 -9.40 2.71
CA ASP A 129 -2.34 -8.52 1.64
C ASP A 129 -3.33 -9.26 0.75
N VAL A 130 -4.49 -8.66 0.47
CA VAL A 130 -5.52 -9.26 -0.39
C VAL A 130 -5.07 -9.43 -1.85
N LEU A 131 -4.06 -8.69 -2.28
CA LEU A 131 -3.47 -8.78 -3.62
C LEU A 131 -2.27 -9.74 -3.67
N ASP A 132 -1.83 -10.31 -2.54
CA ASP A 132 -0.78 -11.33 -2.54
C ASP A 132 -1.34 -12.61 -3.20
N PRO A 133 -0.73 -13.11 -4.29
CA PRO A 133 -1.18 -14.33 -4.96
C PRO A 133 -1.05 -15.58 -4.08
N ASN A 134 -0.22 -15.55 -3.04
CA ASN A 134 -0.07 -16.67 -2.10
C ASN A 134 -1.17 -16.70 -1.04
N LEU A 135 -1.94 -15.62 -0.88
CA LEU A 135 -3.07 -15.60 0.05
C LEU A 135 -4.26 -16.32 -0.59
N THR A 136 -4.67 -17.44 0.03
CA THR A 136 -5.79 -18.27 -0.44
C THR A 136 -7.06 -18.04 0.40
N PRO A 137 -8.26 -18.33 -0.16
CA PRO A 137 -9.50 -18.31 0.60
C PRO A 137 -9.46 -19.19 1.86
N GLU A 138 -8.72 -20.30 1.84
CA GLU A 138 -8.54 -21.21 2.98
C GLU A 138 -7.85 -20.50 4.15
N VAL A 139 -6.75 -19.81 3.88
CA VAL A 139 -6.03 -19.02 4.89
C VAL A 139 -6.92 -17.89 5.42
N VAL A 140 -7.74 -17.28 4.56
CA VAL A 140 -8.71 -16.25 4.98
C VAL A 140 -9.80 -16.83 5.89
N LYS A 141 -10.35 -18.02 5.57
CA LYS A 141 -11.32 -18.74 6.42
C LYS A 141 -10.74 -19.04 7.80
N GLU A 142 -9.52 -19.59 7.86
CA GLU A 142 -8.82 -19.85 9.12
C GLU A 142 -8.64 -18.58 9.94
N ARG A 143 -8.24 -17.49 9.28
CA ARG A 143 -8.04 -16.20 9.93
C ARG A 143 -9.36 -15.62 10.46
N LEU A 144 -10.45 -15.70 9.70
CA LEU A 144 -11.80 -15.30 10.13
C LEU A 144 -12.25 -16.08 11.37
N LEU A 145 -11.99 -17.39 11.44
CA LEU A 145 -12.37 -18.26 12.55
C LEU A 145 -11.39 -18.25 13.73
N SER A 146 -10.22 -17.64 13.57
CA SER A 146 -9.23 -17.53 14.64
C SER A 146 -9.80 -16.83 15.89
N PRO A 147 -9.35 -17.20 17.11
CA PRO A 147 -9.81 -16.56 18.35
C PRO A 147 -9.69 -15.04 18.34
N ARG A 148 -8.68 -14.50 17.64
CA ARG A 148 -8.41 -13.07 17.51
C ARG A 148 -9.50 -12.31 16.75
N PHE A 149 -10.10 -12.92 15.73
CA PHE A 149 -10.99 -12.21 14.79
C PHE A 149 -12.44 -12.71 14.80
N ARG A 150 -12.70 -13.96 15.20
CA ARG A 150 -14.02 -14.60 15.07
C ARG A 150 -15.19 -13.87 15.71
N ASN A 151 -14.94 -13.06 16.74
CA ASN A 151 -15.96 -12.31 17.48
C ASN A 151 -16.00 -10.80 17.14
N ARG A 152 -15.22 -10.35 16.15
CA ARG A 152 -15.21 -8.96 15.66
C ARG A 152 -16.33 -8.73 14.66
N GLN A 153 -16.97 -7.57 14.71
CA GLN A 153 -17.98 -7.16 13.73
C GLN A 153 -17.33 -6.75 12.41
N PHE A 154 -17.94 -7.12 11.29
CA PHE A 154 -17.41 -6.84 9.95
C PHE A 154 -17.26 -5.36 9.63
N ALA A 155 -18.14 -4.50 10.16
CA ALA A 155 -18.09 -3.06 9.96
C ALA A 155 -16.70 -2.46 10.28
N GLY A 156 -16.09 -2.93 11.38
CA GLY A 156 -14.75 -2.54 11.80
C GLY A 156 -13.65 -3.50 11.36
N LEU A 157 -13.94 -4.81 11.28
CA LEU A 157 -12.94 -5.82 10.92
C LEU A 157 -12.38 -5.60 9.50
N LEU A 158 -13.23 -5.30 8.52
CA LEU A 158 -12.83 -5.11 7.12
C LEU A 158 -12.09 -3.77 6.88
N LEU A 159 -12.03 -2.89 7.89
CA LEU A 159 -11.20 -1.67 7.86
C LEU A 159 -9.89 -1.84 8.66
N ASP A 160 -9.80 -2.89 9.48
CA ASP A 160 -8.65 -3.15 10.33
C ASP A 160 -7.52 -3.78 9.51
N GLN A 161 -6.49 -3.01 9.20
CA GLN A 161 -5.35 -3.48 8.39
C GLN A 161 -4.60 -4.65 9.05
N ALA A 162 -4.80 -4.91 10.36
CA ALA A 162 -4.24 -6.09 11.01
C ALA A 162 -4.99 -7.39 10.64
N PHE A 163 -6.22 -7.29 10.12
CA PHE A 163 -6.97 -8.44 9.62
C PHE A 163 -6.52 -8.78 8.19
N LEU A 164 -6.87 -7.96 7.21
CA LEU A 164 -6.44 -8.08 5.83
C LEU A 164 -6.02 -6.69 5.33
N ALA A 165 -4.81 -6.61 4.79
CA ALA A 165 -4.25 -5.38 4.29
C ALA A 165 -4.86 -5.03 2.93
N GLY A 166 -4.99 -3.73 2.66
CA GLY A 166 -5.46 -3.25 1.35
C GLY A 166 -6.96 -2.98 1.32
N LEU A 167 -7.75 -3.62 2.18
CA LEU A 167 -9.18 -3.31 2.30
C LEU A 167 -9.41 -1.90 2.85
N GLY A 168 -10.37 -1.18 2.28
CA GLY A 168 -10.91 0.05 2.83
C GLY A 168 -12.43 0.09 2.72
N ASN A 169 -12.96 1.31 2.63
CA ASN A 169 -14.39 1.52 2.73
C ASN A 169 -15.15 1.05 1.49
N TYR A 170 -14.66 1.31 0.28
CA TYR A 170 -15.40 0.90 -0.91
C TYR A 170 -15.36 -0.62 -1.03
N LEU A 171 -14.19 -1.26 -0.84
CA LEU A 171 -14.08 -2.72 -0.85
C LEU A 171 -14.96 -3.36 0.21
N ARG A 172 -14.98 -2.81 1.44
CA ARG A 172 -15.86 -3.30 2.50
C ARG A 172 -17.32 -3.33 2.07
N VAL A 173 -17.81 -2.25 1.45
CA VAL A 173 -19.21 -2.14 1.05
C VAL A 173 -19.53 -3.15 -0.05
N GLU A 174 -18.71 -3.23 -1.09
CA GLU A 174 -18.89 -4.17 -2.20
C GLU A 174 -18.85 -5.63 -1.73
N ILE A 175 -17.88 -5.99 -0.87
CA ILE A 175 -17.72 -7.34 -0.33
C ILE A 175 -18.94 -7.75 0.50
N LEU A 176 -19.40 -6.88 1.40
CA LEU A 176 -20.56 -7.17 2.23
C LEU A 176 -21.85 -7.26 1.42
N TRP A 177 -21.99 -6.43 0.40
CA TRP A 177 -23.11 -6.48 -0.54
C TRP A 177 -23.12 -7.80 -1.33
N GLN A 178 -21.98 -8.22 -1.88
CA GLN A 178 -21.83 -9.45 -2.66
C GLN A 178 -22.32 -10.70 -1.92
N VAL A 179 -22.08 -10.77 -0.60
CA VAL A 179 -22.49 -11.92 0.23
C VAL A 179 -23.78 -11.68 1.03
N GLY A 180 -24.46 -10.55 0.81
CA GLY A 180 -25.74 -10.23 1.47
C GLY A 180 -25.65 -10.07 2.98
N LEU A 181 -24.51 -9.61 3.51
CA LEU A 181 -24.29 -9.45 4.95
C LEU A 181 -24.26 -7.98 5.36
N THR A 182 -24.80 -7.67 6.54
CA THR A 182 -24.60 -6.35 7.17
C THR A 182 -23.32 -6.33 7.99
N GLY A 183 -22.79 -5.14 8.26
CA GLY A 183 -21.57 -4.96 9.06
C GLY A 183 -21.66 -5.42 10.53
N ASN A 184 -22.86 -5.75 11.02
CA ASN A 184 -23.09 -6.17 12.40
C ASN A 184 -22.82 -7.66 12.65
N HIS A 185 -22.69 -8.45 11.57
CA HIS A 185 -22.36 -9.87 11.65
C HIS A 185 -20.92 -10.10 12.10
N LYS A 186 -20.66 -11.31 12.61
CA LYS A 186 -19.34 -11.80 13.02
C LYS A 186 -19.09 -13.15 12.37
N ALA A 187 -17.83 -13.49 12.12
CA ALA A 187 -17.47 -14.75 11.47
C ALA A 187 -17.95 -15.98 12.23
N LYS A 188 -17.95 -15.95 13.58
CA LYS A 188 -18.42 -17.07 14.40
C LYS A 188 -19.92 -17.40 14.24
N ASP A 189 -20.71 -16.46 13.72
CA ASP A 189 -22.17 -16.58 13.60
C ASP A 189 -22.59 -16.99 12.17
N LEU A 190 -21.63 -17.13 11.24
CA LEU A 190 -21.88 -17.56 9.87
C LEU A 190 -21.95 -19.08 9.75
N ASN A 191 -22.80 -19.57 8.84
CA ASN A 191 -22.72 -20.96 8.41
C ASN A 191 -21.53 -21.17 7.44
N ALA A 192 -21.22 -22.44 7.14
CA ALA A 192 -20.07 -22.78 6.30
C ALA A 192 -20.13 -22.17 4.89
N ALA A 193 -21.30 -22.13 4.26
CA ALA A 193 -21.47 -21.56 2.91
C ALA A 193 -21.26 -20.04 2.90
N GLN A 194 -21.79 -19.32 3.89
CA GLN A 194 -21.58 -17.88 4.05
C GLN A 194 -20.12 -17.54 4.32
N LEU A 195 -19.46 -18.33 5.17
CA LEU A 195 -18.05 -18.13 5.50
C LEU A 195 -17.16 -18.33 4.27
N ASP A 196 -17.45 -19.36 3.47
CA ASP A 196 -16.72 -19.64 2.24
C ASP A 196 -16.92 -18.55 1.18
N ALA A 197 -18.17 -18.11 0.97
CA ALA A 197 -18.49 -17.00 0.07
C ALA A 197 -17.79 -15.69 0.49
N LEU A 198 -17.78 -15.37 1.79
CA LEU A 198 -17.10 -14.19 2.31
C LEU A 198 -15.58 -14.28 2.10
N ALA A 199 -14.97 -15.44 2.35
CA ALA A 199 -13.53 -15.63 2.18
C ALA A 199 -13.08 -15.45 0.73
N HIS A 200 -13.86 -15.94 -0.24
CA HIS A 200 -13.61 -15.72 -1.66
C HIS A 200 -13.80 -14.24 -2.03
N ALA A 201 -14.92 -13.63 -1.65
CA ALA A 201 -15.21 -12.22 -1.94
C ALA A 201 -14.15 -11.26 -1.38
N LEU A 202 -13.55 -11.58 -0.22
CA LEU A 202 -12.47 -10.81 0.40
C LEU A 202 -11.19 -10.76 -0.45
N LEU A 203 -11.03 -11.65 -1.43
CA LEU A 203 -9.88 -11.69 -2.34
C LEU A 203 -10.27 -11.37 -3.79
N GLU A 204 -11.40 -11.87 -4.26
CA GLU A 204 -11.85 -11.72 -5.66
C GLU A 204 -12.27 -10.30 -6.00
N ILE A 205 -12.89 -9.55 -5.07
CA ILE A 205 -13.31 -8.17 -5.35
C ILE A 205 -12.14 -7.18 -5.37
N PRO A 206 -11.13 -7.29 -4.49
CA PRO A 206 -9.93 -6.46 -4.60
C PRO A 206 -9.05 -6.76 -5.82
N ARG A 207 -9.00 -8.01 -6.30
CA ARG A 207 -8.14 -8.45 -7.39
C ARG A 207 -8.71 -8.09 -8.76
#